data_AF-V9D335-F1
#
_entry.id   AF-V9D335-F1
#
_cell.length_a   1.000
_cell.length_b   1.000
_cell.length_c   1.000
_cell.angle_alpha   90.00
_cell.angle_beta   90.00
_cell.angle_gamma   90.00
#
_symmetry.space_group_name_H-M   'P 1'
#
loop_
_entity.id
_entity.type
_entity.pdbx_description
1 polymer ?
#
loop_
_entity_poly.entity_id
_entity_poly.type
_entity_poly.pdbx_seq_one_letter_code
_entity_poly.pdbx_strand_id
1 'polypeptide(L)'
;MGAFRMISPEIRIMIYQYCMDIRTTALFRTCKELYLESLPYLREKFVLGFYIDPRAPGSIIYLVDPHSRPWGDNRNIISVESAHEESMYIDFMPADQFGKIRIRIDAPDPADPPQLVRCWYQTKRLLSILLPRWRDPDRFPEDEVNDIITSPDRLTTRMPSFEVMFHNDDQRRWWRGSTQTAFRWSHSAPCCKVQLIRNMLEQRRLRCPGCVDFRDIVDLFQRVRNACSINIQIDCQEHPEVQSVVAKLKQSAVSNISFGLILNEKGRTAGPKSWAFDDAHILGKENARHIWLDYLLDQLPGSVAIDLDRERYDNWCLGYEEALRRSAFGYRFGTLQRTFGGGLEVLKVPGHMFRWS
;
A
#
# COMPACT_ATOMS: atom_id res chain seq x y z
N MET A 1 44.01 -10.12 2.59
CA MET A 1 43.52 -8.80 2.15
C MET A 1 44.59 -7.87 1.55
N GLY A 2 45.89 -8.21 1.60
CA GLY A 2 46.98 -7.29 1.21
C GLY A 2 46.91 -6.74 -0.22
N ALA A 3 46.70 -7.59 -1.24
CA ALA A 3 46.75 -7.15 -2.64
C ALA A 3 45.47 -6.43 -3.11
N PHE A 4 44.28 -6.83 -2.64
CA PHE A 4 43.02 -6.28 -3.14
C PHE A 4 42.75 -4.85 -2.64
N ARG A 5 43.24 -4.50 -1.44
CA ARG A 5 43.18 -3.11 -0.93
C ARG A 5 44.10 -2.16 -1.69
N MET A 6 45.13 -2.68 -2.37
CA MET A 6 46.03 -1.87 -3.21
C MET A 6 45.40 -1.49 -4.55
N ILE A 7 44.27 -2.13 -4.91
CA ILE A 7 43.47 -1.76 -6.07
C ILE A 7 42.70 -0.48 -5.72
N SER A 8 42.69 0.49 -6.64
CA SER A 8 41.98 1.75 -6.43
C SER A 8 40.47 1.51 -6.25
N PRO A 9 39.76 2.36 -5.48
CA PRO A 9 38.33 2.23 -5.28
C PRO A 9 37.55 2.10 -6.61
N GLU A 10 37.93 2.85 -7.64
CA GLU A 10 37.27 2.86 -8.95
C GLU A 10 37.37 1.49 -9.64
N ILE A 11 38.56 0.88 -9.62
CA ILE A 11 38.77 -0.46 -10.20
C ILE A 11 38.02 -1.51 -9.37
N ARG A 12 37.98 -1.37 -8.03
CA ARG A 12 37.18 -2.27 -7.18
C ARG A 12 35.70 -2.20 -7.52
N ILE A 13 35.16 -1.00 -7.74
CA ILE A 13 33.77 -0.79 -8.18
C ILE A 13 33.51 -1.50 -9.51
N MET A 14 34.40 -1.35 -10.50
CA MET A 14 34.27 -2.05 -11.79
C MET A 14 34.29 -3.58 -11.62
N ILE A 15 35.17 -4.11 -10.77
CA ILE A 15 35.21 -5.54 -10.47
C ILE A 15 33.90 -5.97 -9.81
N TYR A 16 33.38 -5.18 -8.86
CA TYR A 16 32.12 -5.50 -8.19
C TYR A 16 30.95 -5.56 -9.17
N GLN A 17 30.80 -4.53 -10.01
CA GLN A 17 29.77 -4.48 -11.03
C GLN A 17 29.88 -5.66 -12.01
N TYR A 18 31.08 -5.93 -12.51
CA TYR A 18 31.33 -7.06 -13.41
C TYR A 18 30.95 -8.40 -12.77
N CYS A 19 31.43 -8.69 -11.56
CA CYS A 19 31.07 -9.92 -10.83
C CYS A 19 29.56 -10.02 -10.57
N MET A 20 28.85 -8.89 -10.41
CA MET A 20 27.40 -8.87 -10.30
C MET A 20 26.71 -9.18 -11.62
N ASP A 21 27.25 -8.72 -12.75
CA ASP A 21 26.69 -9.00 -14.08
C ASP A 21 26.80 -10.49 -14.43
N ILE A 22 27.93 -11.12 -14.10
CA ILE A 22 28.15 -12.55 -14.31
C ILE A 22 27.67 -13.43 -13.14
N ARG A 23 26.99 -12.84 -12.14
CA ARG A 23 26.39 -13.51 -10.96
C ARG A 23 27.37 -14.30 -10.06
N THR A 24 28.67 -14.00 -10.10
CA THR A 24 29.70 -14.61 -9.23
C THR A 24 29.82 -13.87 -7.89
N THR A 25 28.74 -13.88 -7.11
CA THR A 25 28.66 -13.23 -5.78
C THR A 25 29.51 -13.93 -4.71
N ALA A 26 29.94 -15.17 -4.95
CA ALA A 26 30.71 -15.98 -4.02
C ALA A 26 32.04 -15.31 -3.61
N LEU A 27 32.67 -14.56 -4.53
CA LEU A 27 33.91 -13.82 -4.29
C LEU A 27 33.74 -12.84 -3.10
N PHE A 28 32.60 -12.18 -3.00
CA PHE A 28 32.37 -11.15 -1.98
C PHE A 28 32.18 -11.75 -0.60
N ARG A 29 31.74 -13.01 -0.52
CA ARG A 29 31.57 -13.73 0.76
C ARG A 29 32.90 -14.18 1.37
N THR A 30 33.99 -14.13 0.62
CA THR A 30 35.32 -14.52 1.11
C THR A 30 35.90 -13.54 2.14
N CYS A 31 35.38 -12.31 2.19
CA CYS A 31 35.89 -11.26 3.06
C CYS A 31 34.77 -10.31 3.49
N LYS A 32 34.65 -10.05 4.80
CA LYS A 32 33.64 -9.14 5.37
C LYS A 32 33.71 -7.74 4.74
N GLU A 33 34.90 -7.22 4.49
CA GLU A 33 35.07 -5.87 3.91
C GLU A 33 34.62 -5.83 2.46
N LEU A 34 35.01 -6.82 1.64
CA LEU A 34 34.55 -6.91 0.25
C LEU A 34 33.03 -7.10 0.19
N TYR A 35 32.48 -7.90 1.11
CA TYR A 35 31.04 -8.06 1.24
C TYR A 35 30.35 -6.71 1.50
N LEU A 36 30.83 -5.95 2.49
CA LEU A 36 30.28 -4.63 2.84
C LEU A 36 30.45 -3.61 1.70
N GLU A 37 31.60 -3.56 1.03
CA GLU A 37 31.83 -2.68 -0.12
C GLU A 37 30.93 -3.05 -1.33
N SER A 38 30.68 -4.34 -1.54
CA SER A 38 29.83 -4.82 -2.64
C SER A 38 28.33 -4.69 -2.38
N LEU A 39 27.95 -4.47 -1.13
CA LEU A 39 26.57 -4.59 -0.64
C LEU A 39 25.59 -3.62 -1.30
N PRO A 40 25.95 -2.34 -1.55
CA PRO A 40 25.09 -1.42 -2.29
C PRO A 40 24.72 -1.94 -3.70
N TYR A 41 25.68 -2.54 -4.42
CA TYR A 41 25.47 -3.09 -5.77
C TYR A 41 24.58 -4.34 -5.75
N LEU A 42 24.71 -5.17 -4.72
CA LEU A 42 23.82 -6.31 -4.50
C LEU A 42 22.38 -5.85 -4.22
N ARG A 43 22.22 -4.82 -3.37
CA ARG A 43 20.92 -4.25 -3.03
C ARG A 43 20.25 -3.61 -4.25
N GLU A 44 20.98 -2.84 -5.06
CA GLU A 44 20.44 -2.21 -6.27
C GLU A 44 19.92 -3.23 -7.30
N LYS A 45 20.49 -4.45 -7.37
CA LYS A 45 19.99 -5.51 -8.25
C LYS A 45 18.85 -6.34 -7.64
N PHE A 46 18.56 -6.13 -6.37
CA PHE A 46 17.56 -6.90 -5.64
C PHE A 46 16.14 -6.45 -6.00
N VAL A 47 15.27 -7.43 -6.25
CA VAL A 47 13.83 -7.22 -6.43
C VAL A 47 13.11 -7.85 -5.24
N LEU A 48 12.50 -7.01 -4.40
CA LEU A 48 11.69 -7.48 -3.28
C LEU A 48 10.28 -7.79 -3.77
N GLY A 49 9.89 -9.06 -3.76
CA GLY A 49 8.58 -9.50 -4.22
C GLY A 49 7.59 -9.76 -3.08
N PHE A 50 6.37 -9.24 -3.24
CA PHE A 50 5.22 -9.51 -2.38
C PHE A 50 4.07 -10.10 -3.20
N TYR A 51 3.34 -11.04 -2.61
CA TYR A 51 2.14 -11.63 -3.17
C TYR A 51 0.98 -11.56 -2.16
N ILE A 52 -0.12 -10.96 -2.62
CA ILE A 52 -1.37 -10.80 -1.90
C ILE A 52 -2.38 -11.76 -2.53
N ASP A 53 -2.75 -12.81 -1.80
CA ASP A 53 -3.85 -13.72 -2.15
C ASP A 53 -5.06 -13.40 -1.26
N PRO A 54 -6.15 -12.86 -1.82
CA PRO A 54 -7.39 -12.62 -1.09
C PRO A 54 -8.02 -13.88 -0.46
N ARG A 55 -7.66 -15.09 -0.94
CA ARG A 55 -8.18 -16.38 -0.42
C ARG A 55 -7.31 -16.99 0.67
N ALA A 56 -6.18 -16.37 1.00
CA ALA A 56 -5.28 -16.92 2.02
C ALA A 56 -6.08 -17.19 3.31
N PRO A 57 -5.77 -18.27 4.07
CA PRO A 57 -6.57 -18.67 5.23
C PRO A 57 -6.56 -17.65 6.38
N GLY A 58 -5.66 -16.67 6.33
CA GLY A 58 -5.65 -15.50 7.20
C GLY A 58 -5.16 -14.28 6.44
N SER A 59 -5.14 -13.12 7.09
CA SER A 59 -4.55 -11.89 6.54
C SER A 59 -3.01 -11.96 6.52
N ILE A 60 -2.47 -12.68 5.54
CA ILE A 60 -1.03 -12.88 5.35
C ILE A 60 -0.54 -12.38 3.99
N ILE A 61 0.72 -11.95 3.91
CA ILE A 61 1.37 -11.53 2.67
C ILE A 61 2.58 -12.44 2.43
N TYR A 62 2.68 -12.99 1.23
CA TYR A 62 3.80 -13.87 0.89
C TYR A 62 4.98 -13.09 0.32
N LEU A 63 6.19 -13.37 0.81
CA LEU A 63 7.44 -12.98 0.19
C LEU A 63 7.75 -13.94 -0.96
N VAL A 64 7.98 -13.38 -2.14
CA VAL A 64 8.22 -14.15 -3.36
C VAL A 64 9.48 -13.72 -4.09
N ASP A 65 10.08 -14.68 -4.78
CA ASP A 65 11.23 -14.47 -5.66
C ASP A 65 10.81 -13.79 -7.00
N PRO A 66 11.78 -13.48 -7.90
CA PRO A 66 11.47 -12.90 -9.20
C PRO A 66 10.56 -13.74 -10.10
N HIS A 67 10.39 -15.03 -9.82
CA HIS A 67 9.54 -15.98 -10.52
C HIS A 67 8.20 -16.22 -9.80
N SER A 68 7.86 -15.40 -8.81
CA SER A 68 6.65 -15.53 -7.98
C SER A 68 6.60 -16.83 -7.16
N ARG A 69 7.75 -17.41 -6.83
CA ARG A 69 7.84 -18.58 -5.94
C ARG A 69 8.07 -18.13 -4.50
N PRO A 70 7.56 -18.86 -3.50
CA PRO A 70 7.90 -18.67 -2.10
C PRO A 70 9.40 -18.44 -1.87
N TRP A 71 9.75 -17.40 -1.13
CA TRP A 71 11.14 -17.15 -0.78
C TRP A 71 11.60 -18.07 0.36
N GLY A 72 12.28 -19.17 0.01
CA GLY A 72 12.83 -20.13 0.98
C GLY A 72 11.75 -21.00 1.64
N ASP A 73 12.18 -21.89 2.54
CA ASP A 73 11.35 -23.04 2.93
C ASP A 73 10.47 -22.85 4.17
N ASN A 74 10.71 -21.84 5.03
CA ASN A 74 10.05 -21.79 6.37
C ASN A 74 9.58 -20.42 6.90
N ARG A 75 9.87 -19.27 6.26
CA ARG A 75 9.49 -17.93 6.76
C ARG A 75 9.27 -16.90 5.66
N ASN A 76 8.42 -17.22 4.69
CA ASN A 76 8.11 -16.33 3.56
C ASN A 76 6.75 -15.63 3.73
N ILE A 77 6.28 -15.44 4.97
CA ILE A 77 4.99 -14.78 5.24
C ILE A 77 5.14 -13.62 6.20
N ILE A 78 4.36 -12.58 5.97
CA ILE A 78 4.16 -11.45 6.87
C ILE A 78 2.71 -11.54 7.33
N SER A 79 2.49 -11.78 8.61
CA SER A 79 1.13 -11.65 9.16
C SER A 79 0.78 -10.17 9.24
N VAL A 80 -0.41 -9.84 8.75
CA VAL A 80 -1.01 -8.50 8.79
C VAL A 80 -2.43 -8.55 9.35
N GLU A 81 -2.72 -9.60 10.13
CA GLU A 81 -3.97 -9.80 10.88
C GLU A 81 -4.14 -8.71 11.94
N SER A 82 -3.03 -8.36 12.63
CA SER A 82 -3.07 -7.33 13.65
C SER A 82 -3.18 -5.93 13.07
N ALA A 83 -4.03 -5.13 13.71
CA ALA A 83 -4.06 -3.72 13.46
C ALA A 83 -2.87 -2.97 14.09
N HIS A 84 -2.18 -3.61 15.04
CA HIS A 84 -0.95 -3.13 15.62
C HIS A 84 0.22 -3.35 14.66
N GLU A 85 1.15 -2.41 14.63
CA GLU A 85 2.33 -2.50 13.78
C GLU A 85 3.33 -3.52 14.36
N GLU A 86 3.11 -4.81 14.10
CA GLU A 86 4.06 -5.88 14.45
C GLU A 86 5.01 -6.17 13.27
N SER A 87 5.62 -5.13 12.74
CA SER A 87 6.50 -5.17 11.56
C SER A 87 7.97 -5.45 11.94
N MET A 88 8.23 -6.32 12.91
CA MET A 88 9.61 -6.54 13.39
C MET A 88 10.58 -7.01 12.31
N TYR A 89 10.13 -7.62 11.21
CA TYR A 89 11.02 -8.13 10.16
C TYR A 89 11.26 -7.17 8.98
N ILE A 90 10.29 -6.29 8.67
CA ILE A 90 10.42 -5.36 7.54
C ILE A 90 10.92 -3.99 7.99
N ASP A 91 10.79 -3.65 9.26
CA ASP A 91 11.35 -2.40 9.80
C ASP A 91 12.88 -2.37 9.71
N PHE A 92 13.54 -3.52 9.62
CA PHE A 92 14.98 -3.65 9.39
C PHE A 92 15.34 -3.92 7.93
N MET A 93 14.38 -3.81 7.00
CA MET A 93 14.69 -3.94 5.57
C MET A 93 15.16 -2.59 5.00
N PRO A 94 16.35 -2.55 4.36
CA PRO A 94 16.88 -1.36 3.68
C PRO A 94 16.20 -1.18 2.31
N ALA A 95 14.86 -1.06 2.33
CA ALA A 95 14.03 -1.03 1.13
C ALA A 95 14.36 0.13 0.19
N ASP A 96 14.84 1.26 0.76
CA ASP A 96 15.31 2.45 0.04
C ASP A 96 16.57 2.21 -0.81
N GLN A 97 17.27 1.10 -0.56
CA GLN A 97 18.49 0.70 -1.29
C GLN A 97 18.24 -0.41 -2.31
N PHE A 98 17.03 -0.97 -2.35
CA PHE A 98 16.70 -2.00 -3.34
C PHE A 98 16.51 -1.40 -4.73
N GLY A 99 16.65 -2.22 -5.78
CA GLY A 99 16.37 -1.75 -7.14
C GLY A 99 14.87 -1.60 -7.41
N LYS A 100 14.07 -2.53 -6.88
CA LYS A 100 12.64 -2.62 -7.19
C LYS A 100 11.86 -3.32 -6.09
N ILE A 101 10.64 -2.85 -5.86
CA ILE A 101 9.59 -3.58 -5.14
C ILE A 101 8.55 -4.05 -6.16
N ARG A 102 8.21 -5.34 -6.12
CA ARG A 102 7.16 -5.95 -6.93
C ARG A 102 6.04 -6.42 -6.02
N ILE A 103 4.80 -6.06 -6.33
CA ILE A 103 3.61 -6.47 -5.57
C ILE A 103 2.63 -7.11 -6.56
N ARG A 104 2.36 -8.39 -6.40
CA ARG A 104 1.32 -9.11 -7.15
C ARG A 104 0.06 -9.21 -6.29
N ILE A 105 -1.08 -8.86 -6.87
CA ILE A 105 -2.39 -8.88 -6.21
C ILE A 105 -3.35 -9.67 -7.09
N ASP A 106 -3.85 -10.79 -6.59
CA ASP A 106 -4.86 -11.58 -7.29
C ASP A 106 -6.26 -10.97 -7.10
N ALA A 107 -7.14 -11.16 -8.08
CA ALA A 107 -8.52 -10.66 -7.99
C ALA A 107 -9.31 -11.37 -6.88
N PRO A 108 -10.10 -10.63 -6.07
CA PRO A 108 -11.06 -11.23 -5.15
C PRO A 108 -12.18 -11.94 -5.93
N ASP A 109 -12.81 -12.94 -5.31
CA ASP A 109 -14.01 -13.58 -5.84
C ASP A 109 -15.26 -12.74 -5.54
N PRO A 110 -16.02 -12.28 -6.55
CA PRO A 110 -17.29 -11.58 -6.32
C PRO A 110 -18.36 -12.42 -5.60
N ALA A 111 -18.23 -13.76 -5.57
CA ALA A 111 -19.10 -14.64 -4.81
C ALA A 111 -18.73 -14.73 -3.32
N ASP A 112 -17.53 -14.27 -2.94
CA ASP A 112 -17.04 -14.22 -1.56
C ASP A 112 -16.52 -12.78 -1.25
N PRO A 113 -17.43 -11.80 -1.09
CA PRO A 113 -17.10 -10.39 -0.88
C PRO A 113 -16.05 -10.08 0.21
N PRO A 114 -15.98 -10.82 1.33
CA PRO A 114 -14.94 -10.63 2.33
C PRO A 114 -13.51 -10.75 1.79
N GLN A 115 -13.28 -11.45 0.67
CA GLN A 115 -11.97 -11.48 0.00
C GLN A 115 -11.49 -10.08 -0.42
N LEU A 116 -12.39 -9.20 -0.87
CA LEU A 116 -12.03 -7.80 -1.16
C LEU A 116 -11.55 -7.08 0.10
N VAL A 117 -12.23 -7.30 1.23
CA VAL A 117 -11.89 -6.68 2.51
C VAL A 117 -10.50 -7.15 2.97
N ARG A 118 -10.23 -8.46 2.93
CA ARG A 118 -8.91 -9.05 3.21
C ARG A 118 -7.83 -8.46 2.31
N CYS A 119 -8.08 -8.43 0.99
CA CYS A 119 -7.16 -7.85 0.02
C CYS A 119 -6.84 -6.37 0.33
N TRP A 120 -7.85 -5.61 0.74
CA TRP A 120 -7.71 -4.20 1.10
C TRP A 120 -6.87 -4.04 2.36
N TYR A 121 -7.13 -4.81 3.41
CA TYR A 121 -6.32 -4.78 4.64
C TYR A 121 -4.87 -5.19 4.37
N GLN A 122 -4.65 -6.30 3.65
CA GLN A 122 -3.30 -6.75 3.29
C GLN A 122 -2.54 -5.68 2.52
N THR A 123 -3.17 -5.05 1.53
CA THR A 123 -2.53 -3.99 0.73
C THR A 123 -2.23 -2.76 1.57
N LYS A 124 -3.19 -2.29 2.38
CA LYS A 124 -3.00 -1.12 3.24
C LYS A 124 -1.88 -1.34 4.25
N ARG A 125 -1.84 -2.52 4.87
CA ARG A 125 -0.81 -2.88 5.86
C ARG A 125 0.57 -3.07 5.23
N LEU A 126 0.64 -3.65 4.03
CA LEU A 126 1.89 -3.69 3.27
C LEU A 126 2.45 -2.29 3.05
N LEU A 127 1.59 -1.35 2.65
CA LEU A 127 2.00 0.02 2.40
C LEU A 127 2.38 0.77 3.70
N SER A 128 1.69 0.53 4.82
CA SER A 128 2.11 1.13 6.10
C SER A 128 3.49 0.65 6.56
N ILE A 129 3.85 -0.58 6.21
CA ILE A 129 5.16 -1.17 6.50
C ILE A 129 6.25 -0.63 5.54
N LEU A 130 5.92 -0.52 4.25
CA LEU A 130 6.88 -0.11 3.22
C LEU A 130 7.13 1.39 3.18
N LEU A 131 6.14 2.23 3.51
CA LEU A 131 6.23 3.67 3.31
C LEU A 131 6.74 4.39 4.58
N PRO A 132 7.32 5.59 4.44
CA PRO A 132 7.55 6.47 5.58
C PRO A 132 6.25 6.73 6.35
N ARG A 133 6.32 6.76 7.68
CA ARG A 133 5.18 6.94 8.58
C ARG A 133 5.21 8.33 9.21
N TRP A 134 4.08 8.79 9.71
CA TRP A 134 4.06 9.94 10.60
C TRP A 134 4.56 9.51 11.97
N ARG A 135 5.38 10.34 12.61
CA ARG A 135 5.92 10.08 13.96
C ARG A 135 4.82 9.97 14.99
N ASP A 136 3.89 10.93 14.93
CA ASP A 136 2.73 10.99 15.80
C ASP A 136 1.48 10.72 14.93
N PRO A 137 0.83 9.56 15.08
CA PRO A 137 -0.37 9.23 14.32
C PRO A 137 -1.59 10.04 14.76
N ASP A 138 -1.53 10.83 15.83
CA ASP A 138 -2.61 11.71 16.31
C ASP A 138 -2.45 13.16 15.85
N ARG A 139 -1.30 13.50 15.25
CA ARG A 139 -0.97 14.85 14.83
C ARG A 139 -0.69 14.92 13.33
N PHE A 140 -1.14 16.02 12.74
CA PHE A 140 -0.80 16.36 11.36
C PHE A 140 0.70 16.72 11.25
N PRO A 141 1.45 16.17 10.28
CA PRO A 141 2.87 16.45 10.13
C PRO A 141 3.10 17.88 9.62
N GLU A 142 3.94 18.63 10.32
CA GLU A 142 4.29 20.01 9.99
C GLU A 142 5.65 20.09 9.27
N ASP A 143 6.58 19.19 9.61
CA ASP A 143 7.91 19.14 9.01
C ASP A 143 8.43 17.71 8.75
N GLU A 144 9.24 17.55 7.70
CA GLU A 144 9.70 16.22 7.27
C GLU A 144 10.72 15.58 8.22
N VAL A 145 11.50 16.38 8.94
CA VAL A 145 12.63 15.88 9.75
C VAL A 145 12.14 15.32 11.09
N ASN A 146 11.18 15.99 11.70
CA ASN A 146 10.64 15.65 13.01
C ASN A 146 9.38 14.80 12.90
N ASP A 147 8.53 15.01 11.90
CA ASP A 147 7.22 14.36 11.87
C ASP A 147 7.15 13.16 10.92
N ILE A 148 8.15 12.93 10.07
CA ILE A 148 8.21 11.73 9.22
C ILE A 148 9.31 10.79 9.72
N ILE A 149 8.94 9.53 9.96
CA ILE A 149 9.86 8.47 10.37
C ILE A 149 10.08 7.47 9.24
N THR A 150 11.34 7.15 9.00
CA THR A 150 11.77 6.01 8.19
C THR A 150 12.15 4.85 9.11
N SER A 151 12.08 3.63 8.60
CA SER A 151 12.51 2.46 9.39
C SER A 151 14.02 2.53 9.68
N PRO A 152 14.51 1.98 10.81
CA PRO A 152 15.88 2.20 11.30
C PRO A 152 17.01 1.89 10.30
N ASP A 153 16.83 0.87 9.45
CA ASP A 153 17.85 0.46 8.47
C ASP A 153 17.73 1.18 7.11
N ARG A 154 16.79 2.12 6.98
CA ARG A 154 16.66 2.99 5.81
C ARG A 154 17.47 4.26 6.02
N LEU A 155 18.21 4.65 4.99
CA LEU A 155 19.05 5.84 5.00
C LEU A 155 18.28 7.09 4.57
N THR A 156 17.23 6.91 3.78
CA THR A 156 16.46 8.02 3.19
C THR A 156 14.96 7.69 3.11
N THR A 157 14.13 8.69 2.82
CA THR A 157 12.72 8.51 2.44
C THR A 157 12.55 8.07 0.98
N ARG A 158 13.64 7.95 0.22
CA ARG A 158 13.60 7.55 -1.19
C ARG A 158 13.12 6.12 -1.28
N MET A 159 12.23 5.89 -2.23
CA MET A 159 11.68 4.58 -2.50
C MET A 159 12.20 4.04 -3.84
N PRO A 160 12.39 2.71 -3.96
CA PRO A 160 12.76 2.09 -5.21
C PRO A 160 11.61 2.15 -6.21
N SER A 161 11.83 1.65 -7.44
CA SER A 161 10.74 1.50 -8.40
C SER A 161 9.70 0.51 -7.89
N PHE A 162 8.42 0.85 -8.02
CA PHE A 162 7.29 -0.03 -7.73
C PHE A 162 6.75 -0.67 -9.03
N GLU A 163 6.52 -1.98 -8.99
CA GLU A 163 5.79 -2.73 -10.00
C GLU A 163 4.60 -3.42 -9.34
N VAL A 164 3.40 -2.91 -9.56
CA VAL A 164 2.16 -3.46 -8.99
C VAL A 164 1.39 -4.19 -10.08
N MET A 165 1.17 -5.49 -9.88
CA MET A 165 0.57 -6.39 -10.87
C MET A 165 -0.79 -6.86 -10.38
N PHE A 166 -1.85 -6.44 -11.06
CA PHE A 166 -3.21 -6.91 -10.84
C PHE A 166 -3.45 -8.13 -11.71
N HIS A 167 -3.42 -9.31 -11.10
CA HIS A 167 -3.50 -10.57 -11.80
C HIS A 167 -4.94 -11.07 -11.89
N ASN A 168 -5.33 -11.49 -13.10
CA ASN A 168 -6.56 -12.24 -13.36
C ASN A 168 -6.19 -13.73 -13.42
N ASP A 169 -6.99 -14.58 -12.78
CA ASP A 169 -6.93 -16.03 -12.99
C ASP A 169 -8.17 -16.52 -13.78
N ASP A 170 -8.24 -17.84 -14.01
CA ASP A 170 -9.30 -18.44 -14.82
C ASP A 170 -10.70 -18.23 -14.22
N GLN A 171 -10.81 -18.03 -12.91
CA GLN A 171 -12.09 -17.95 -12.18
C GLN A 171 -12.40 -16.52 -11.67
N ARG A 172 -11.38 -15.72 -11.38
CA ARG A 172 -11.45 -14.43 -10.71
C ARG A 172 -10.75 -13.38 -11.55
N ARG A 173 -11.46 -12.29 -11.80
CA ARG A 173 -10.97 -11.21 -12.64
C ARG A 173 -11.29 -9.87 -12.03
N TRP A 174 -10.39 -8.91 -12.18
CA TRP A 174 -10.62 -7.51 -11.82
C TRP A 174 -11.67 -6.84 -12.72
N TRP A 175 -11.87 -7.37 -13.93
CA TRP A 175 -12.82 -6.90 -14.92
C TRP A 175 -13.31 -8.04 -15.83
N ARG A 176 -14.41 -7.82 -16.55
CA ARG A 176 -15.02 -8.75 -17.49
C ARG A 176 -15.39 -8.04 -18.79
N GLY A 177 -15.49 -8.81 -19.88
CA GLY A 177 -15.93 -8.34 -21.20
C GLY A 177 -14.78 -8.03 -22.15
N SER A 178 -15.05 -7.20 -23.16
CA SER A 178 -14.02 -6.64 -24.07
C SER A 178 -13.72 -5.21 -23.66
N THR A 179 -12.50 -4.73 -23.90
CA THR A 179 -12.12 -3.32 -23.66
C THR A 179 -12.86 -2.33 -24.55
N GLN A 180 -13.52 -2.79 -25.63
CA GLN A 180 -14.14 -1.93 -26.64
C GLN A 180 -15.67 -1.85 -26.56
N THR A 181 -16.37 -2.91 -26.12
CA THR A 181 -17.85 -2.97 -26.28
C THR A 181 -18.61 -3.51 -25.08
N ALA A 182 -17.96 -4.23 -24.16
CA ALA A 182 -18.65 -4.90 -23.04
C ALA A 182 -17.90 -4.80 -21.70
N PHE A 183 -17.01 -3.83 -21.55
CA PHE A 183 -16.16 -3.67 -20.38
C PHE A 183 -16.98 -3.48 -19.11
N ARG A 184 -16.71 -4.30 -18.09
CA ARG A 184 -17.35 -4.23 -16.78
C ARG A 184 -16.32 -4.51 -15.69
N TRP A 185 -16.17 -3.58 -14.78
CA TRP A 185 -15.42 -3.82 -13.55
C TRP A 185 -16.08 -4.88 -12.68
N SER A 186 -15.26 -5.61 -11.93
CA SER A 186 -15.74 -6.47 -10.85
C SER A 186 -16.15 -5.62 -9.64
N HIS A 187 -17.20 -6.10 -8.98
CA HIS A 187 -17.77 -5.50 -7.79
C HIS A 187 -18.11 -6.64 -6.82
N SER A 188 -17.29 -6.79 -5.80
CA SER A 188 -17.45 -7.80 -4.77
C SER A 188 -18.24 -7.24 -3.58
N ALA A 189 -17.99 -5.99 -3.18
CA ALA A 189 -18.70 -5.34 -2.08
C ALA A 189 -19.66 -4.21 -2.53
N PRO A 190 -20.71 -3.91 -1.74
CA PRO A 190 -21.56 -2.74 -1.99
C PRO A 190 -20.77 -1.43 -1.89
N CYS A 191 -21.18 -0.43 -2.65
CA CYS A 191 -20.55 0.89 -2.64
C CYS A 191 -20.98 1.72 -1.43
N CYS A 192 -20.02 2.39 -0.79
CA CYS A 192 -20.24 3.30 0.34
C CYS A 192 -21.20 4.48 0.04
N LYS A 193 -21.37 4.86 -1.23
CA LYS A 193 -22.25 5.96 -1.66
C LYS A 193 -23.71 5.56 -1.89
N VAL A 194 -24.04 4.26 -1.85
CA VAL A 194 -25.35 3.73 -2.26
C VAL A 194 -26.31 3.55 -1.07
N GLN A 195 -25.87 3.91 0.15
CA GLN A 195 -26.57 3.59 1.40
C GLN A 195 -27.78 4.46 1.78
N LEU A 196 -28.23 5.38 0.93
CA LEU A 196 -29.54 6.02 1.13
C LEU A 196 -30.73 5.09 0.87
N ILE A 197 -30.49 3.82 0.53
CA ILE A 197 -31.52 2.85 0.14
C ILE A 197 -31.62 1.78 1.21
N ARG A 198 -32.76 1.70 1.91
CA ARG A 198 -33.00 0.82 3.07
C ARG A 198 -32.89 -0.68 2.76
N ASN A 199 -32.82 -1.07 1.48
CA ASN A 199 -32.82 -2.48 1.06
C ASN A 199 -31.46 -2.90 0.47
N MET A 200 -30.73 -3.76 1.16
CA MET A 200 -29.43 -4.32 0.73
C MET A 200 -29.50 -5.04 -0.64
N LEU A 201 -30.65 -5.65 -0.99
CA LEU A 201 -30.85 -6.30 -2.29
C LEU A 201 -30.97 -5.28 -3.44
N GLU A 202 -31.49 -4.08 -3.18
CA GLU A 202 -31.55 -2.98 -4.15
C GLU A 202 -30.19 -2.26 -4.25
N GLN A 203 -29.44 -2.15 -3.15
CA GLN A 203 -28.08 -1.63 -3.17
C GLN A 203 -27.14 -2.47 -4.04
N ARG A 204 -27.27 -3.81 -4.03
CA ARG A 204 -26.53 -4.70 -4.94
C ARG A 204 -26.80 -4.43 -6.42
N ARG A 205 -27.96 -3.86 -6.77
CA ARG A 205 -28.32 -3.51 -8.16
C ARG A 205 -27.76 -2.16 -8.59
N LEU A 206 -27.43 -1.28 -7.65
CA LEU A 206 -26.92 0.05 -7.93
C LEU A 206 -25.40 0.03 -8.03
N ARG A 207 -24.94 -0.15 -9.27
CA ARG A 207 -23.53 0.01 -9.62
C ARG A 207 -23.18 1.49 -9.52
N CYS A 208 -22.42 1.88 -8.50
CA CYS A 208 -21.73 3.16 -8.51
C CYS A 208 -20.48 3.01 -9.38
N PRO A 209 -20.34 3.75 -10.50
CA PRO A 209 -19.19 3.62 -11.40
C PRO A 209 -17.82 3.81 -10.73
N GLY A 210 -17.79 4.51 -9.59
CA GLY A 210 -16.56 4.80 -8.85
C GLY A 210 -16.17 3.81 -7.75
N CYS A 211 -17.04 2.84 -7.42
CA CYS A 211 -16.83 1.86 -6.34
C CYS A 211 -16.61 0.48 -6.96
N VAL A 212 -15.39 0.22 -7.43
CA VAL A 212 -15.00 -1.03 -8.09
C VAL A 212 -13.81 -1.62 -7.35
N ASP A 213 -13.72 -2.94 -7.30
CA ASP A 213 -12.71 -3.67 -6.53
C ASP A 213 -11.28 -3.17 -6.84
N PHE A 214 -10.99 -2.99 -8.14
CA PHE A 214 -9.71 -2.46 -8.61
C PHE A 214 -9.40 -1.07 -8.01
N ARG A 215 -10.37 -0.16 -7.98
CA ARG A 215 -10.17 1.21 -7.46
C ARG A 215 -9.96 1.21 -5.96
N ASP A 216 -10.65 0.33 -5.23
CA ASP A 216 -10.53 0.26 -3.78
C ASP A 216 -9.13 -0.17 -3.35
N ILE A 217 -8.47 -1.00 -4.14
CA ILE A 217 -7.09 -1.43 -3.91
C ILE A 217 -6.07 -0.43 -4.49
N VAL A 218 -6.22 -0.05 -5.77
CA VAL A 218 -5.19 0.74 -6.48
C VAL A 218 -5.04 2.15 -5.89
N ASP A 219 -6.11 2.74 -5.35
CA ASP A 219 -6.06 4.08 -4.77
C ASP A 219 -5.16 4.13 -3.52
N LEU A 220 -4.92 3.01 -2.83
CA LEU A 220 -4.01 2.95 -1.68
C LEU A 220 -2.57 3.32 -2.08
N PHE A 221 -2.17 3.01 -3.32
CA PHE A 221 -0.85 3.38 -3.85
C PHE A 221 -0.69 4.88 -4.10
N GLN A 222 -1.76 5.68 -3.98
CA GLN A 222 -1.66 7.14 -3.99
C GLN A 222 -0.92 7.69 -2.76
N ARG A 223 -0.55 6.86 -1.78
CA ARG A 223 0.36 7.23 -0.68
C ARG A 223 1.84 7.13 -1.03
N VAL A 224 2.20 6.40 -2.07
CA VAL A 224 3.61 6.25 -2.48
C VAL A 224 4.14 7.64 -2.87
N ARG A 225 5.27 8.04 -2.28
CA ARG A 225 6.00 9.29 -2.56
C ARG A 225 7.48 8.96 -2.69
N ASN A 226 8.24 9.88 -3.29
CA ASN A 226 9.68 9.82 -3.45
C ASN A 226 10.20 8.50 -4.08
N ALA A 227 9.39 7.87 -4.92
CA ALA A 227 9.75 6.65 -5.63
C ALA A 227 10.45 6.96 -6.95
N CYS A 228 11.43 6.12 -7.35
CA CYS A 228 12.05 6.22 -8.67
C CYS A 228 11.02 6.15 -9.82
N SER A 229 10.03 5.27 -9.67
CA SER A 229 8.88 5.16 -10.56
C SER A 229 7.81 4.26 -9.95
N ILE A 230 6.58 4.33 -10.46
CA ILE A 230 5.54 3.34 -10.20
C ILE A 230 4.96 2.86 -11.53
N ASN A 231 4.82 1.55 -11.67
CA ASN A 231 4.20 0.91 -12.82
C ASN A 231 3.04 0.03 -12.35
N ILE A 232 1.86 0.23 -12.92
CA ILE A 232 0.66 -0.56 -12.65
C ILE A 232 0.40 -1.44 -13.87
N GLN A 233 0.42 -2.75 -13.67
CA GLN A 233 0.15 -3.75 -14.71
C GLN A 233 -1.22 -4.38 -14.47
N ILE A 234 -2.11 -4.26 -15.45
CA ILE A 234 -3.42 -4.90 -15.49
C ILE A 234 -3.79 -5.18 -16.95
N ASP A 235 -4.46 -6.28 -17.28
CA ASP A 235 -4.69 -6.65 -18.70
C ASP A 235 -5.44 -5.59 -19.54
N CYS A 236 -6.21 -4.70 -18.89
CA CYS A 236 -6.96 -3.63 -19.53
C CYS A 236 -6.27 -2.26 -19.43
N GLN A 237 -4.94 -2.18 -19.58
CA GLN A 237 -4.19 -0.91 -19.42
C GLN A 237 -4.71 0.22 -20.31
N GLU A 238 -5.21 -0.12 -21.50
CA GLU A 238 -5.72 0.85 -22.48
C GLU A 238 -7.06 1.49 -22.10
N HIS A 239 -7.75 0.98 -21.08
CA HIS A 239 -9.04 1.54 -20.68
C HIS A 239 -8.85 2.97 -20.12
N PRO A 240 -9.61 3.99 -20.56
CA PRO A 240 -9.39 5.39 -20.16
C PRO A 240 -9.40 5.63 -18.65
N GLU A 241 -10.24 4.90 -17.92
CA GLU A 241 -10.28 5.00 -16.46
C GLU A 241 -9.01 4.47 -15.80
N VAL A 242 -8.40 3.40 -16.35
CA VAL A 242 -7.12 2.87 -15.86
C VAL A 242 -6.03 3.88 -16.14
N GLN A 243 -5.93 4.38 -17.37
CA GLN A 243 -4.93 5.39 -17.74
C GLN A 243 -5.01 6.63 -16.85
N SER A 244 -6.22 7.13 -16.56
CA SER A 244 -6.43 8.28 -15.67
C SER A 244 -5.95 8.02 -14.24
N VAL A 245 -6.26 6.84 -13.68
CA VAL A 245 -5.82 6.46 -12.33
C VAL A 245 -4.30 6.25 -12.28
N VAL A 246 -3.73 5.55 -13.27
CA VAL A 246 -2.29 5.30 -13.37
C VAL A 246 -1.50 6.60 -13.56
N ALA A 247 -2.01 7.55 -14.34
CA ALA A 247 -1.37 8.86 -14.51
C ALA A 247 -1.27 9.62 -13.18
N LYS A 248 -2.34 9.63 -12.38
CA LYS A 248 -2.34 10.25 -11.04
C LYS A 248 -1.35 9.55 -10.11
N LEU A 249 -1.33 8.22 -10.11
CA LEU A 249 -0.37 7.43 -9.31
C LEU A 249 1.07 7.73 -9.69
N LYS A 250 1.38 7.80 -10.98
CA LYS A 250 2.72 8.15 -11.47
C LYS A 250 3.15 9.54 -11.02
N GLN A 251 2.25 10.52 -11.13
CA GLN A 251 2.51 11.89 -10.69
C GLN A 251 2.76 11.95 -9.17
N SER A 252 1.91 11.28 -8.38
CA SER A 252 2.04 11.21 -6.92
C SER A 252 3.33 10.48 -6.49
N ALA A 253 3.67 9.35 -7.11
CA ALA A 253 4.80 8.52 -6.71
C ALA A 253 6.16 9.22 -6.84
N VAL A 254 6.36 10.04 -7.86
CA VAL A 254 7.63 10.77 -8.09
C VAL A 254 7.72 12.10 -7.34
N SER A 255 6.65 12.51 -6.63
CA SER A 255 6.69 13.69 -5.78
C SER A 255 7.74 13.51 -4.69
N ASN A 256 8.63 14.48 -4.54
CA ASN A 256 9.65 14.49 -3.49
C ASN A 256 9.09 14.94 -2.12
N ILE A 257 7.82 15.36 -2.06
CA ILE A 257 7.15 15.75 -0.83
C ILE A 257 6.51 14.52 -0.19
N SER A 258 6.87 14.23 1.06
CA SER A 258 6.31 13.12 1.86
C SER A 258 4.78 13.23 2.00
N PHE A 259 4.09 12.09 2.09
CA PHE A 259 2.63 12.04 2.09
C PHE A 259 2.05 12.74 3.31
N GLY A 260 1.07 13.62 3.07
CA GLY A 260 0.44 14.44 4.11
C GLY A 260 1.25 15.67 4.52
N LEU A 261 2.50 15.79 4.07
CA LEU A 261 3.28 16.99 4.28
C LEU A 261 2.84 18.05 3.26
N ILE A 262 2.26 19.14 3.75
CA ILE A 262 1.79 20.22 2.89
C ILE A 262 2.75 21.38 3.06
N LEU A 263 3.68 21.59 2.13
CA LEU A 263 4.68 22.68 2.23
C LEU A 263 4.41 23.80 1.22
N ASN A 264 4.63 25.05 1.62
CA ASN A 264 4.68 26.22 0.75
C ASN A 264 6.07 26.36 0.11
N GLU A 265 6.24 27.32 -0.79
CA GLU A 265 7.51 27.59 -1.49
C GLU A 265 8.70 27.87 -0.55
N LYS A 266 8.43 28.24 0.71
CA LYS A 266 9.44 28.50 1.74
C LYS A 266 9.69 27.28 2.64
N GLY A 267 9.15 26.11 2.29
CA GLY A 267 9.30 24.87 3.06
C GLY A 267 8.55 24.86 4.39
N ARG A 268 7.57 25.74 4.59
CA ARG A 268 6.71 25.77 5.80
C ARG A 268 5.34 25.21 5.48
N THR A 269 4.58 24.77 6.49
CA THR A 269 3.26 24.21 6.25
C THR A 269 2.35 25.17 5.47
N ALA A 270 1.88 24.74 4.30
CA ALA A 270 1.07 25.56 3.40
C ALA A 270 -0.41 25.55 3.83
N GLY A 271 -1.10 26.64 3.53
CA GLY A 271 -2.55 26.70 3.72
C GLY A 271 -3.32 25.83 2.72
N PRO A 272 -4.60 25.54 2.97
CA PRO A 272 -5.46 24.68 2.14
C PRO A 272 -5.54 24.99 0.65
N LYS A 273 -5.26 26.22 0.27
CA LYS A 273 -5.46 26.72 -1.10
C LYS A 273 -4.31 26.37 -2.04
N SER A 274 -3.19 25.85 -1.53
CA SER A 274 -1.98 25.55 -2.32
C SER A 274 -1.61 24.06 -2.31
N TRP A 275 -2.57 23.17 -2.06
CA TRP A 275 -2.35 21.72 -2.06
C TRP A 275 -2.11 21.22 -3.48
N ALA A 276 -0.83 21.11 -3.87
CA ALA A 276 -0.42 20.56 -5.17
C ALA A 276 -0.89 19.09 -5.34
N PHE A 277 -1.07 18.39 -4.22
CA PHE A 277 -1.70 17.09 -4.12
C PHE A 277 -2.78 17.15 -3.04
N ASP A 278 -3.99 16.73 -3.38
CA ASP A 278 -5.11 16.67 -2.43
C ASP A 278 -4.96 15.43 -1.53
N ASP A 279 -3.85 15.37 -0.78
CA ASP A 279 -3.54 14.29 0.17
C ASP A 279 -4.61 14.15 1.24
N ALA A 280 -5.29 15.26 1.58
CA ALA A 280 -6.46 15.26 2.45
C ALA A 280 -7.60 14.41 1.86
N HIS A 281 -7.89 14.56 0.57
CA HIS A 281 -8.90 13.75 -0.11
C HIS A 281 -8.46 12.31 -0.34
N ILE A 282 -7.16 12.08 -0.61
CA ILE A 282 -6.61 10.73 -0.72
C ILE A 282 -6.81 9.99 0.62
N LEU A 283 -6.36 10.60 1.73
CA LEU A 283 -6.52 10.04 3.07
C LEU A 283 -8.00 9.92 3.46
N GLY A 284 -8.83 10.91 3.12
CA GLY A 284 -10.26 10.88 3.40
C GLY A 284 -10.96 9.72 2.70
N LYS A 285 -10.61 9.42 1.45
CA LYS A 285 -11.13 8.24 0.74
C LYS A 285 -10.63 6.93 1.34
N GLU A 286 -9.35 6.84 1.69
CA GLU A 286 -8.80 5.66 2.37
C GLU A 286 -9.53 5.41 3.69
N ASN A 287 -9.71 6.44 4.50
CA ASN A 287 -10.40 6.36 5.77
C ASN A 287 -11.89 6.06 5.62
N ALA A 288 -12.56 6.65 4.64
CA ALA A 288 -13.93 6.31 4.28
C ALA A 288 -14.07 4.83 3.93
N ARG A 289 -13.15 4.29 3.11
CA ARG A 289 -13.12 2.86 2.78
C ARG A 289 -12.85 2.00 4.00
N HIS A 290 -11.93 2.41 4.88
CA HIS A 290 -11.64 1.67 6.11
C HIS A 290 -12.92 1.47 6.94
N ILE A 291 -13.60 2.57 7.26
CA ILE A 291 -14.83 2.58 8.07
C ILE A 291 -15.92 1.78 7.36
N TRP A 292 -16.03 1.94 6.04
CA TRP A 292 -17.04 1.27 5.25
C TRP A 292 -16.87 -0.25 5.21
N LEU A 293 -15.66 -0.71 4.91
CA LEU A 293 -15.35 -2.13 4.83
C LEU A 293 -15.46 -2.78 6.22
N ASP A 294 -15.01 -2.08 7.27
CA ASP A 294 -15.16 -2.55 8.66
C ASP A 294 -16.63 -2.69 9.06
N TYR A 295 -17.47 -1.70 8.76
CA TYR A 295 -18.93 -1.79 8.97
C TYR A 295 -19.57 -2.91 8.15
N LEU A 296 -19.10 -3.14 6.93
CA LEU A 296 -19.66 -4.17 6.07
C LEU A 296 -19.36 -5.58 6.57
N LEU A 297 -18.23 -5.81 7.26
CA LEU A 297 -17.83 -7.15 7.71
C LEU A 297 -18.95 -7.89 8.44
N ASP A 298 -19.67 -7.21 9.35
CA ASP A 298 -20.80 -7.76 10.11
C ASP A 298 -21.96 -8.27 9.22
N GLN A 299 -22.00 -7.87 7.96
CA GLN A 299 -23.12 -8.07 7.03
C GLN A 299 -22.71 -8.85 5.77
N LEU A 300 -21.42 -9.13 5.58
CA LEU A 300 -20.94 -9.82 4.40
C LEU A 300 -21.13 -11.35 4.55
N PRO A 301 -21.77 -12.01 3.58
CA PRO A 301 -21.77 -13.47 3.53
C PRO A 301 -20.43 -13.97 3.00
N GLY A 302 -19.99 -15.15 3.44
CA GLY A 302 -18.79 -15.81 2.91
C GLY A 302 -18.03 -16.60 3.98
N SER A 303 -17.19 -17.55 3.56
CA SER A 303 -16.32 -18.27 4.50
C SER A 303 -15.24 -17.36 5.08
N VAL A 304 -14.74 -16.42 4.28
CA VAL A 304 -13.69 -15.48 4.69
C VAL A 304 -14.19 -14.44 5.71
N ALA A 305 -15.50 -14.17 5.76
CA ALA A 305 -16.08 -13.26 6.77
C ALA A 305 -15.78 -13.74 8.19
N ILE A 306 -15.96 -15.04 8.45
CA ILE A 306 -15.77 -15.64 9.79
C ILE A 306 -14.31 -15.48 10.24
N ASP A 307 -13.36 -15.68 9.33
CA ASP A 307 -11.94 -15.54 9.64
C ASP A 307 -11.58 -14.08 9.91
N LEU A 308 -12.06 -13.14 9.08
CA LEU A 308 -11.85 -11.70 9.30
C LEU A 308 -12.52 -11.18 10.58
N ASP A 309 -13.69 -11.71 10.93
CA ASP A 309 -14.37 -11.36 12.18
C ASP A 309 -13.58 -11.83 13.40
N ARG A 310 -13.00 -13.03 13.35
CA ARG A 310 -12.11 -13.54 14.39
C ARG A 310 -10.84 -12.71 14.48
N GLU A 311 -10.18 -12.44 13.34
CA GLU A 311 -9.00 -11.57 13.28
C GLU A 311 -9.31 -10.18 13.88
N ARG A 312 -10.46 -9.59 13.53
CA ARG A 312 -10.90 -8.30 14.09
C ARG A 312 -11.14 -8.37 15.59
N TYR A 313 -11.78 -9.43 16.09
CA TYR A 313 -12.04 -9.62 17.51
C TYR A 313 -10.74 -9.81 18.32
N ASP A 314 -9.85 -10.67 17.84
CA ASP A 314 -8.57 -10.97 18.50
C ASP A 314 -7.65 -9.73 18.59
N ASN A 315 -7.85 -8.76 17.68
CA ASN A 315 -7.10 -7.51 17.63
C ASN A 315 -7.89 -6.29 18.09
N TRP A 316 -9.10 -6.47 18.63
CA TRP A 316 -9.92 -5.36 19.10
C TRP A 316 -9.37 -4.80 20.42
N CYS A 317 -9.01 -3.52 20.43
CA CYS A 317 -8.50 -2.84 21.61
C CYS A 317 -8.72 -1.32 21.51
N LEU A 318 -8.40 -0.59 22.59
CA LEU A 318 -8.49 0.88 22.63
C LEU A 318 -7.69 1.55 21.49
N GLY A 319 -6.50 1.04 21.16
CA GLY A 319 -5.69 1.60 20.07
C GLY A 319 -6.33 1.42 18.69
N TYR A 320 -7.07 0.33 18.49
CA TYR A 320 -7.86 0.11 17.28
C TYR A 320 -9.06 1.06 17.20
N GLU A 321 -9.79 1.24 18.31
CA GLU A 321 -10.92 2.18 18.41
C GLU A 321 -10.48 3.63 18.15
N GLU A 322 -9.34 4.04 18.72
CA GLU A 322 -8.73 5.34 18.47
C GLU A 322 -8.33 5.50 17.00
N ALA A 323 -7.76 4.47 16.37
CA ALA A 323 -7.43 4.49 14.95
C ALA A 323 -8.66 4.62 14.06
N LEU A 324 -9.75 3.92 14.36
CA LEU A 324 -11.03 4.06 13.64
C LEU A 324 -11.63 5.46 13.85
N ARG A 325 -11.57 6.00 15.08
CA ARG A 325 -12.03 7.36 15.39
C ARG A 325 -11.24 8.40 14.60
N ARG A 326 -9.92 8.26 14.53
CA ARG A 326 -9.06 9.10 13.67
C ARG A 326 -9.45 8.99 12.21
N SER A 327 -9.67 7.78 11.70
CA SER A 327 -10.16 7.59 10.34
C SER A 327 -11.50 8.31 10.13
N ALA A 328 -12.42 8.26 11.09
CA ALA A 328 -13.74 8.87 10.98
C ALA A 328 -13.69 10.40 10.93
N PHE A 329 -12.98 11.02 11.86
CA PHE A 329 -13.00 12.46 12.06
C PHE A 329 -11.80 13.21 11.48
N GLY A 330 -10.75 12.52 11.05
CA GLY A 330 -9.54 13.13 10.52
C GLY A 330 -8.78 13.98 11.54
N TYR A 331 -7.89 14.83 11.04
CA TYR A 331 -7.04 15.70 11.86
C TYR A 331 -7.49 17.15 11.77
N ARG A 332 -7.48 17.87 12.90
CA ARG A 332 -7.68 19.33 12.89
C ARG A 332 -6.39 20.02 12.51
N PHE A 333 -6.46 20.96 11.58
CA PHE A 333 -5.31 21.77 11.17
C PHE A 333 -5.62 23.27 11.32
N GLY A 334 -4.92 23.93 12.24
CA GLY A 334 -5.11 25.36 12.53
C GLY A 334 -6.56 25.71 12.91
N THR A 335 -7.08 26.81 12.37
CA THR A 335 -8.46 27.30 12.59
C THR A 335 -9.47 26.79 11.56
N LEU A 336 -9.10 25.79 10.74
CA LEU A 336 -9.96 25.33 9.67
C LEU A 336 -11.21 24.62 10.20
N GLN A 337 -12.35 24.92 9.60
CA GLN A 337 -13.60 24.20 9.82
C GLN A 337 -13.59 22.77 9.26
N ARG A 338 -12.68 22.44 8.33
CA ARG A 338 -12.60 21.11 7.69
C ARG A 338 -11.45 20.30 8.25
N THR A 339 -11.67 18.99 8.34
CA THR A 339 -10.69 18.04 8.87
C THR A 339 -9.83 17.46 7.74
N PHE A 340 -8.53 17.26 8.00
CA PHE A 340 -7.65 16.58 7.06
C PHE A 340 -7.91 15.08 7.12
N GLY A 341 -8.31 14.48 6.01
CA GLY A 341 -8.45 13.03 5.91
C GLY A 341 -9.68 12.43 6.62
N GLY A 342 -10.67 13.22 7.03
CA GLY A 342 -11.87 12.70 7.69
C GLY A 342 -12.73 11.84 6.76
N GLY A 343 -12.92 10.56 7.10
CA GLY A 343 -13.67 9.61 6.30
C GLY A 343 -15.18 9.88 6.28
N LEU A 344 -15.76 10.36 7.38
CA LEU A 344 -17.21 10.62 7.46
C LEU A 344 -17.65 11.74 6.51
N GLU A 345 -16.83 12.78 6.33
CA GLU A 345 -17.09 13.86 5.38
C GLU A 345 -17.19 13.32 3.94
N VAL A 346 -16.39 12.29 3.62
CA VAL A 346 -16.36 11.64 2.30
C VAL A 346 -17.51 10.64 2.12
N LEU A 347 -17.85 9.88 3.18
CA LEU A 347 -18.93 8.90 3.14
C LEU A 347 -20.31 9.55 2.97
N LYS A 348 -20.50 10.77 3.48
CA LYS A 348 -21.80 11.48 3.48
C LYS A 348 -22.94 10.65 4.09
N VAL A 349 -22.62 9.73 5.00
CA VAL A 349 -23.61 8.92 5.73
C VAL A 349 -23.88 9.52 7.12
N PRO A 350 -25.06 9.30 7.70
CA PRO A 350 -25.34 9.77 9.05
C PRO A 350 -24.41 9.14 10.10
N GLY A 351 -23.79 9.96 10.95
CA GLY A 351 -22.84 9.48 11.96
C GLY A 351 -23.41 8.47 12.96
N HIS A 352 -24.73 8.43 13.15
CA HIS A 352 -25.41 7.45 14.02
C HIS A 352 -25.37 6.00 13.48
N MET A 353 -24.96 5.81 12.22
CA MET A 353 -24.76 4.47 11.66
C MET A 353 -23.54 3.76 12.25
N PHE A 354 -22.58 4.53 12.78
CA PHE A 354 -21.39 4.00 13.44
C PHE A 354 -21.55 4.19 14.94
N ARG A 355 -21.59 3.08 15.69
CA ARG A 355 -21.60 3.14 17.16
C ARG A 355 -20.16 3.22 17.63
N TRP A 356 -19.82 4.33 18.25
CA TRP A 356 -18.58 4.53 18.98
C TRP A 356 -18.94 4.39 20.47
N SER A 357 -18.53 3.30 21.10
CA SER A 357 -18.77 3.07 22.54
C SER A 357 -17.86 3.92 23.42
#